data_AF-A0A380NYX9-F1
#
_entry.id   AF-A0A380NYX9-F1
#
_cell.length_a   1.000
_cell.length_b   1.000
_cell.length_c   1.000
_cell.angle_alpha   90.00
_cell.angle_beta   90.00
_cell.angle_gamma   90.00
#
_symmetry.space_group_name_H-M   'P 1'
#
loop_
_entity.id
_entity.type
_entity.pdbx_description
1 polymer ?
#
loop_
_entity_poly.entity_id
_entity_poly.type
_entity_poly.pdbx_seq_one_letter_code
_entity_poly.pdbx_strand_id
1 'polypeptide(L)'
;MILDLDTGVDDALAIAYALATPDADLIGIAASYGNTLVDTAAENSLKLLELLGATDVPVYRGFSHSSTTDGFETMEISMDIHGKTVLVMLNWLRLPAQLKQHLLLIS
;
A
#
# COMPACT_ATOMS: atom_id res chain seq x y z
N MET A 1 13.18 -3.42 -10.31
CA MET A 1 12.13 -4.30 -9.74
C MET A 1 10.78 -3.62 -9.92
N ILE A 2 9.74 -4.40 -10.19
CA ILE A 2 8.34 -3.94 -10.21
C ILE A 2 7.61 -4.66 -9.07
N LEU A 3 6.75 -3.95 -8.35
CA LEU A 3 5.87 -4.53 -7.34
C LEU A 3 4.45 -4.62 -7.89
N ASP A 4 3.79 -5.76 -7.71
CA ASP A 4 2.36 -5.96 -8.03
C ASP A 4 1.59 -6.11 -6.72
N LEU A 5 0.80 -5.10 -6.35
CA LEU A 5 0.30 -4.90 -4.99
C LEU A 5 -1.18 -4.52 -4.98
N ASP A 6 -1.94 -5.07 -4.04
CA ASP A 6 -3.31 -4.67 -3.68
C ASP A 6 -3.30 -3.73 -2.46
N THR A 7 -2.40 -2.74 -2.52
CA THR A 7 -1.85 -1.89 -1.45
C THR A 7 -2.67 -1.79 -0.15
N GLY A 8 -2.46 -2.79 0.70
CA GLY A 8 -2.80 -2.85 2.12
C GLY A 8 -1.65 -2.37 3.03
N VAL A 9 -1.77 -2.66 4.33
CA VAL A 9 -0.81 -2.19 5.36
C VAL A 9 0.58 -2.82 5.20
N ASP A 10 0.63 -4.11 4.89
CA ASP A 10 1.83 -4.89 4.63
C ASP A 10 2.52 -4.49 3.32
N ASP A 11 1.75 -4.19 2.27
CA ASP A 11 2.30 -3.65 1.02
C ASP A 11 2.95 -2.27 1.21
N ALA A 12 2.38 -1.45 2.10
CA ALA A 12 2.98 -0.17 2.45
C ALA A 12 4.38 -0.35 3.06
N LEU A 13 4.56 -1.40 3.87
CA LEU A 13 5.88 -1.78 4.39
C LEU A 13 6.80 -2.30 3.27
N ALA A 14 6.28 -3.08 2.33
CA ALA A 14 7.06 -3.57 1.20
C ALA A 14 7.57 -2.43 0.31
N ILE A 15 6.73 -1.43 0.00
CA ILE A 15 7.13 -0.21 -0.74
C ILE A 15 8.21 0.54 0.03
N ALA A 16 8.00 0.80 1.33
CA ALA A 16 8.98 1.52 2.16
C ALA A 16 10.31 0.76 2.24
N TYR A 17 10.27 -0.57 2.37
CA TYR A 17 11.45 -1.41 2.42
C TYR A 17 12.21 -1.41 1.09
N ALA A 18 11.50 -1.51 -0.04
CA ALA A 18 12.10 -1.44 -1.37
C ALA A 18 12.82 -0.09 -1.58
N LEU A 19 12.18 1.03 -1.22
CA LEU A 19 12.78 2.36 -1.35
C LEU A 19 13.97 2.59 -0.40
N ALA A 20 13.98 1.96 0.77
CA ALA A 20 15.06 2.07 1.74
C ALA A 20 16.24 1.11 1.46
N THR A 21 16.10 0.17 0.53
CA THR A 21 17.14 -0.82 0.21
C THR A 21 18.09 -0.26 -0.85
N PRO A 22 19.39 -0.04 -0.56
CA PRO A 22 20.29 0.68 -1.45
C PRO A 22 20.48 0.07 -2.84
N ASP A 23 20.45 -1.26 -2.92
CA ASP A 23 20.63 -2.00 -4.18
C ASP A 23 19.30 -2.32 -4.88
N ALA A 24 18.17 -1.89 -4.33
CA ALA A 24 16.86 -2.06 -4.93
C ALA A 24 16.51 -0.84 -5.77
N ASP A 25 16.22 -1.09 -7.05
CA ASP A 25 15.73 -0.08 -7.97
C ASP A 25 14.23 -0.34 -8.22
N LEU A 26 13.35 0.41 -7.56
CA LEU A 26 11.90 0.29 -7.75
C LEU A 26 11.48 1.12 -8.98
N ILE A 27 11.27 0.45 -10.12
CA ILE A 27 10.99 1.12 -11.40
C ILE A 27 9.50 1.30 -11.69
N GLY A 28 8.63 0.78 -10.82
CA GLY A 28 7.18 0.94 -10.95
C GLY A 28 6.38 0.03 -10.02
N ILE A 29 5.10 0.37 -9.87
CA ILE A 29 4.09 -0.41 -9.14
C ILE A 29 2.94 -0.73 -10.08
N ALA A 30 2.53 -1.98 -10.16
CA ALA A 30 1.24 -2.40 -10.72
C ALA A 30 0.25 -2.55 -9.56
N ALA A 31 -0.84 -1.81 -9.58
CA ALA A 31 -1.89 -1.92 -8.59
C ALA A 31 -2.87 -3.02 -8.98
N SER A 32 -3.20 -3.90 -8.04
CA SER A 32 -4.13 -5.01 -8.20
C SER A 32 -5.28 -4.94 -7.20
N TYR A 33 -6.26 -5.84 -7.35
CA TYR A 33 -7.39 -6.00 -6.44
C TYR A 33 -7.14 -7.16 -5.45
N GLY A 34 -7.75 -7.08 -4.26
CA GLY A 34 -7.64 -8.11 -3.23
C GLY A 34 -7.98 -7.55 -1.84
N ASN A 35 -6.96 -7.21 -1.06
CA ASN A 35 -7.08 -6.53 0.23
C ASN A 35 -7.90 -5.24 0.15
N THR A 36 -7.87 -4.59 -1.00
CA THR A 36 -8.73 -3.46 -1.33
C THR A 36 -9.13 -3.48 -2.81
N LEU A 37 -9.92 -2.50 -3.24
CA LEU A 37 -10.27 -2.32 -4.65
C LEU A 37 -9.06 -1.77 -5.42
N VAL A 38 -8.88 -2.17 -6.68
CA VAL A 38 -7.73 -1.75 -7.49
C VAL A 38 -7.52 -0.23 -7.55
N ASP A 39 -8.61 0.54 -7.59
CA ASP A 39 -8.54 2.01 -7.58
C ASP A 39 -8.02 2.53 -6.24
N THR A 40 -8.45 1.93 -5.14
CA THR A 40 -7.95 2.26 -3.80
C THR A 40 -6.50 1.85 -3.62
N ALA A 41 -6.08 0.69 -4.16
CA ALA A 41 -4.68 0.26 -4.14
C ALA A 41 -3.78 1.24 -4.90
N ALA A 42 -4.19 1.66 -6.10
CA ALA A 42 -3.45 2.64 -6.89
C ALA A 42 -3.32 3.99 -6.16
N GLU A 43 -4.42 4.50 -5.59
CA GLU A 43 -4.39 5.72 -4.78
C GLU A 43 -3.49 5.62 -3.54
N ASN A 44 -3.56 4.49 -2.83
CA ASN A 44 -2.73 4.26 -1.64
C ASN A 44 -1.23 4.23 -2.01
N SER A 45 -0.88 3.53 -3.09
CA SER A 45 0.47 3.50 -3.63
C SER A 45 0.99 4.90 -3.94
N LEU A 46 0.21 5.71 -4.67
CA LEU A 46 0.58 7.09 -5.00
C LEU A 46 0.80 7.96 -3.74
N LYS A 47 -0.11 7.88 -2.76
CA LYS A 47 0.00 8.62 -1.50
C LYS A 47 1.23 8.20 -0.68
N LEU A 48 1.58 6.92 -0.71
CA LEU A 48 2.78 6.40 -0.04
C LEU A 48 4.07 6.87 -0.73
N LEU A 49 4.13 6.78 -2.06
CA LEU A 49 5.26 7.28 -2.84
C LEU A 49 5.47 8.79 -2.62
N GLU A 50 4.39 9.57 -2.58
CA GLU A 50 4.44 11.00 -2.24
C GLU A 50 5.00 11.22 -0.83
N LEU A 51 4.49 10.48 0.17
CA LEU A 51 4.93 10.60 1.55
C LEU A 51 6.41 10.21 1.74
N LEU A 52 6.89 9.24 0.96
CA LEU A 52 8.26 8.73 1.00
C LEU A 52 9.21 9.51 0.07
N GLY A 53 8.71 10.49 -0.70
CA GLY A 53 9.52 11.34 -1.58
C GLY A 53 9.95 10.67 -2.89
N ALA A 54 9.28 9.60 -3.32
CA ALA A 54 9.60 8.80 -4.51
C ALA A 54 8.53 8.98 -5.61
N THR A 55 8.19 10.22 -5.95
CA THR A 55 7.10 10.56 -6.88
C THR A 55 7.41 10.29 -8.34
N ASP A 56 8.65 9.91 -8.65
CA ASP A 56 9.12 9.51 -9.98
C ASP A 56 8.78 8.05 -10.31
N VAL A 57 8.46 7.22 -9.31
CA VAL A 57 8.04 5.84 -9.49
C VAL A 57 6.61 5.79 -10.06
N PRO A 58 6.38 5.26 -11.27
CA PRO A 58 5.05 5.20 -11.86
C PRO A 58 4.18 4.14 -11.19
N VAL A 59 2.87 4.43 -11.07
CA VAL A 59 1.84 3.48 -10.64
C VAL A 59 0.90 3.18 -11.81
N TYR A 60 0.78 1.91 -12.16
CA TYR A 60 -0.07 1.41 -13.24
C TYR A 60 -1.28 0.70 -12.65
N ARG A 61 -2.49 1.08 -13.07
CA ARG A 61 -3.71 0.40 -12.66
C ARG A 61 -3.87 -0.92 -13.40
N GLY A 62 -3.98 -2.02 -12.67
CA GLY A 62 -4.26 -3.35 -13.20
C GLY A 62 -5.75 -3.61 -13.46
N PHE A 63 -6.09 -4.90 -13.58
CA PHE A 63 -7.46 -5.36 -13.71
C PHE A 63 -8.22 -5.21 -12.39
N SER A 64 -9.55 -5.08 -12.46
CA SER A 64 -10.40 -4.87 -11.27
C SER A 64 -11.02 -6.16 -10.73
N HIS A 65 -10.79 -7.30 -11.37
CA HIS A 65 -11.37 -8.58 -11.00
C HIS A 65 -10.57 -9.74 -11.62
N SER A 66 -10.92 -10.97 -11.22
CA SER A 66 -10.30 -12.19 -11.72
C SER A 66 -10.63 -12.44 -13.19
N SER A 67 -9.77 -13.22 -13.85
CA SER A 67 -9.99 -13.73 -15.20
C SER A 67 -11.31 -14.51 -15.40
N THR A 68 -11.93 -14.97 -14.32
CA THR A 68 -13.15 -15.80 -14.35
C THR A 68 -14.37 -15.15 -13.71
N THR A 69 -14.30 -13.87 -13.34
CA THR A 69 -15.41 -13.13 -12.72
C THR A 69 -15.63 -11.81 -13.44
N ASP A 70 -16.82 -11.22 -13.31
CA ASP A 70 -17.15 -9.91 -13.89
C ASP A 70 -16.98 -8.76 -12.88
N GLY A 71 -16.52 -9.07 -11.67
CA GLY A 71 -16.39 -8.12 -10.58
C GLY A 71 -15.62 -8.68 -9.39
N PHE A 72 -15.31 -7.77 -8.47
CA PHE A 72 -14.65 -8.06 -7.21
C PHE A 72 -15.21 -7.13 -6.13
N GLU A 73 -15.45 -7.68 -4.94
CA GLU A 73 -15.74 -6.94 -3.73
C GLU A 73 -14.75 -7.37 -2.65
N THR A 74 -14.25 -6.41 -1.88
CA THR A 74 -13.35 -6.72 -0.77
C THR A 74 -14.10 -7.50 0.31
N MET A 75 -13.54 -8.63 0.72
CA MET A 75 -14.14 -9.44 1.78
C MET A 75 -14.10 -8.70 3.12
N GLU A 76 -15.14 -8.87 3.93
CA GLU A 76 -15.24 -8.22 5.25
C GLU A 76 -14.06 -8.54 6.15
N ILE A 77 -13.64 -9.80 6.20
CA ILE A 77 -12.44 -10.23 6.94
C ILE A 77 -11.16 -9.53 6.49
N SER A 78 -11.05 -9.20 5.19
CA SER A 78 -9.90 -8.49 4.63
C SER A 78 -9.88 -7.04 5.11
N MET A 79 -11.06 -6.40 5.17
CA MET A 79 -11.22 -5.04 5.68
C MET A 79 -10.91 -4.97 7.18
N ASP A 80 -11.18 -6.02 7.95
CA ASP A 80 -10.85 -6.08 9.37
C ASP A 80 -9.34 -6.19 9.63
N ILE A 81 -8.61 -6.91 8.77
CA ILE A 81 -7.17 -7.13 8.91
C ILE A 81 -6.37 -5.94 8.36
N HIS A 82 -6.68 -5.49 7.15
CA HIS A 82 -5.90 -4.45 6.44
C HIS A 82 -6.51 -3.04 6.59
N GLY A 83 -7.67 -2.93 7.22
CA GLY A 83 -8.42 -1.68 7.35
C GLY A 83 -9.16 -1.31 6.06
N LYS A 84 -10.18 -0.44 6.18
CA LYS A 84 -10.91 0.09 5.01
C LYS A 84 -10.05 0.93 4.07
N THR A 85 -8.93 1.44 4.57
CA THR A 85 -7.93 2.22 3.83
C THR A 85 -6.57 2.13 4.55
N VAL A 86 -5.46 2.31 3.82
CA VAL A 86 -4.11 2.49 4.41
C VAL A 86 -3.97 3.79 5.22
N LEU A 87 -5.03 4.61 5.29
CA LEU A 87 -5.04 5.91 5.96
C LEU A 87 -4.66 5.83 7.45
N VAL A 88 -4.91 4.70 8.11
CA VAL A 88 -4.46 4.46 9.50
C VAL A 88 -2.92 4.46 9.56
N MET A 89 -2.27 3.76 8.64
CA MET A 89 -0.81 3.74 8.49
C MET A 89 -0.27 5.11 8.05
N LEU A 90 -0.94 5.80 7.11
CA LEU A 90 -0.53 7.13 6.67
C LEU A 90 -0.63 8.17 7.81
N ASN A 91 -1.70 8.12 8.61
CA ASN A 91 -1.83 8.97 9.79
C ASN A 91 -0.75 8.66 10.82
N TRP A 92 -0.42 7.38 11.03
CA TRP A 92 0.67 6.97 11.89
C TRP A 92 2.04 7.46 11.40
N LEU A 93 2.34 7.35 10.10
CA LEU A 93 3.57 7.84 9.49
C LEU A 93 3.70 9.37 9.58
N ARG A 94 2.58 10.11 9.59
CA ARG A 94 2.54 11.56 9.80
C ARG A 94 2.75 11.98 11.26
N LEU A 95 2.72 11.05 12.22
CA LEU A 95 2.96 11.40 13.63
C LEU A 95 4.42 11.81 13.87
N PRO A 96 4.66 12.78 14.78
CA PRO A 96 5.98 13.05 15.35
C PRO A 96 6.66 11.77 15.85
N ALA A 97 7.98 11.67 15.66
CA ALA A 97 8.76 10.48 16.04
C ALA A 97 8.58 10.06 17.51
N GLN A 98 8.36 11.03 18.42
CA GLN A 98 8.13 10.80 19.83
C GLN A 98 6.80 10.06 20.12
N LEU A 99 5.79 10.24 19.27
CA LEU A 99 4.48 9.58 19.42
C LEU A 99 4.49 8.17 18.82
N LYS A 100 5.36 7.91 17.83
CA LYS A 100 5.53 6.55 17.25
C LYS A 100 6.10 5.55 18.27
N GLN A 101 6.97 5.98 19.17
CA GLN A 101 7.60 5.11 20.19
C GLN A 101 6.64 4.55 21.24
N HIS A 102 5.55 5.27 21.56
CA HIS A 102 4.58 4.82 22.57
C HIS A 102 3.58 3.79 22.04
N LEU A 103 3.35 3.75 20.72
CA LEU A 103 2.40 2.83 20.09
C LEU A 103 3.01 1.44 19.79
N LEU A 104 4.33 1.34 19.65
CA LEU A 104 5.05 0.08 19.41
C LEU A 104 5.16 -0.83 20.65
N LEU A 105 4.71 -0.38 21.82
CA LEU A 105 4.79 -1.13 23.08
C LEU A 105 3.52 -1.93 23.43
N ILE A 106 2.50 -1.95 22.55
CA ILE A 106 1.22 -2.64 22.80
C ILE A 106 0.90 -3.69 21.71
N SER A 107 1.91 -4.33 21.15
CA SER A 107 1.75 -5.49 20.24
C SER A 107 2.74 -6.59 20.60
#